data_AF-A0A2E8VTC2-F1
#
_entry.id   AF-A0A2E8VTC2-F1
#
_cell.length_a   1.000
_cell.length_b   1.000
_cell.length_c   1.000
_cell.angle_alpha   90.00
_cell.angle_beta   90.00
_cell.angle_gamma   90.00
#
_symmetry.space_group_name_H-M   'P 1'
#
loop_
_entity.id
_entity.type
_entity.pdbx_description
1 polymer ?
#
loop_
_entity_poly.entity_id
_entity_poly.type
_entity_poly.pdbx_seq_one_letter_code
_entity_poly.pdbx_strand_id
1 'polypeptide(L)'
;MGTGLRESRSGPRLPLQGSRADSRPHALTDCLTAGVAELAGEQDVATLLDWMSPLYRFCVSETEVDEREAMLEGVVAMVGRGELDARGLLPIIRHEPHPALAARLVTHFLQASDRSGDDNFACVREITQLVIGGTAANPGAVFAGLVLFGDRRITGAARAVRCGLGISEIREFARARVNGLHAASIEFCLDWLLQIEETGCRASFAQVASMLTMMIVEDTDGYVVDTNNHVGPFVFRTVPDGVTKRFEDYREEVLPVLRHIERTTQNTEVIRNVMDVWERHAEAMTKARANHNVRKVVFGA
;
A
#
# COMPACT_ATOMS: atom_id res chain seq x y z
N MET A 1 16.97 -28.75 -38.33
CA MET A 1 16.49 -29.55 -37.19
C MET A 1 17.62 -29.63 -36.18
N GLY A 2 17.60 -28.80 -35.16
CA GLY A 2 18.58 -28.79 -34.08
C GLY A 2 17.84 -28.54 -32.79
N THR A 3 17.51 -29.61 -32.07
CA THR A 3 16.87 -29.56 -30.75
C THR A 3 17.94 -29.24 -29.71
N GLY A 4 18.07 -27.96 -29.37
CA GLY A 4 18.84 -27.52 -28.22
C GLY A 4 18.13 -27.95 -26.94
N LEU A 5 18.69 -28.91 -26.23
CA LEU A 5 18.30 -29.30 -24.89
C LEU A 5 18.55 -28.10 -23.96
N ARG A 6 17.48 -27.46 -23.48
CA ARG A 6 17.56 -26.54 -22.34
C ARG A 6 17.96 -27.37 -21.12
N GLU A 7 19.16 -27.10 -20.60
CA GLU A 7 19.60 -27.63 -19.32
C GLU A 7 18.63 -27.21 -18.22
N SER A 8 18.07 -28.20 -17.53
CA SER A 8 17.23 -28.01 -16.35
C SER A 8 18.08 -27.39 -15.24
N ARG A 9 17.98 -26.07 -15.04
CA ARG A 9 18.57 -25.40 -13.88
C ARG A 9 17.97 -26.01 -12.61
N SER A 10 18.79 -26.72 -11.84
CA SER A 10 18.41 -27.27 -10.55
C SER A 10 18.04 -26.13 -9.59
N GLY A 11 16.84 -26.16 -9.04
CA GLY A 11 16.38 -25.17 -8.06
C GLY A 11 17.30 -25.06 -6.82
N PRO A 12 17.18 -23.97 -6.06
CA PRO A 12 18.07 -23.68 -4.94
C PRO A 12 17.92 -24.75 -3.87
N ARG A 13 19.06 -25.29 -3.41
CA ARG A 13 19.09 -26.19 -2.26
C ARG A 13 18.91 -25.35 -1.00
N LEU A 14 17.76 -25.51 -0.35
CA LEU A 14 17.49 -24.87 0.94
C LEU A 14 18.62 -25.22 1.94
N PRO A 15 19.11 -24.25 2.74
CA PRO A 15 20.15 -24.51 3.73
C PRO A 15 19.65 -25.54 4.76
N LEU A 16 20.35 -26.66 4.84
CA LEU A 16 20.06 -27.73 5.80
C LEU A 16 20.30 -27.24 7.24
N GLN A 17 19.36 -27.57 8.11
CA GLN A 17 19.28 -27.18 9.52
C GLN A 17 20.63 -27.30 10.25
N GLY A 18 21.24 -26.15 10.54
CA GLY A 18 22.47 -26.01 11.32
C GLY A 18 22.38 -24.84 12.31
N SER A 19 22.29 -25.17 13.59
CA SER A 19 22.38 -24.35 14.81
C SER A 19 22.98 -22.92 14.72
N ARG A 20 22.12 -21.89 14.85
CA ARG A 20 22.16 -20.76 15.83
C ARG A 20 20.97 -19.82 15.57
N ALA A 21 20.22 -19.44 16.62
CA ALA A 21 19.02 -18.60 16.48
C ALA A 21 19.35 -17.17 16.02
N ASP A 22 20.48 -16.62 16.45
CA ASP A 22 20.88 -15.23 16.16
C ASP A 22 21.39 -14.98 14.72
N SER A 23 21.51 -16.02 13.89
CA SER A 23 22.09 -15.92 12.53
C SER A 23 21.06 -16.09 11.42
N ARG A 24 19.82 -16.48 11.76
CA ARG A 24 18.79 -16.88 10.78
C ARG A 24 18.19 -15.71 9.98
N PRO A 25 17.91 -14.53 10.57
CA PRO A 25 17.34 -13.41 9.82
C PRO A 25 18.29 -12.93 8.72
N HIS A 26 19.59 -12.88 9.00
CA HIS A 26 20.61 -12.50 8.02
C HIS A 26 20.71 -13.52 6.88
N ALA A 27 20.73 -14.83 7.17
CA ALA A 27 20.79 -15.86 6.14
C ALA A 27 19.55 -15.87 5.21
N LEU A 28 18.35 -15.62 5.74
CA LEU A 28 17.12 -15.51 4.95
C LEU A 28 17.10 -14.24 4.10
N THR A 29 17.53 -13.12 4.68
CA THR A 29 17.70 -11.85 3.96
C THR A 29 18.70 -12.00 2.82
N ASP A 30 19.85 -12.63 3.08
CA ASP A 30 20.91 -12.87 2.09
C ASP A 30 20.44 -13.82 0.98
N CYS A 31 19.68 -14.87 1.32
CA CYS A 31 19.10 -15.78 0.33
C CYS A 31 18.04 -15.11 -0.54
N LEU A 32 17.14 -14.32 0.05
CA LEU A 32 16.16 -13.55 -0.70
C LEU A 32 16.87 -12.55 -1.59
N THR A 33 17.82 -11.79 -1.04
CA THR A 33 18.62 -10.80 -1.77
C THR A 33 19.40 -11.41 -2.93
N ALA A 34 20.11 -12.52 -2.69
CA ALA A 34 20.90 -13.20 -3.71
C ALA A 34 20.00 -13.76 -4.82
N GLY A 35 18.88 -14.37 -4.45
CA GLY A 35 17.92 -14.89 -5.41
C GLY A 35 17.25 -13.84 -6.27
N VAL A 36 16.93 -12.72 -5.63
CA VAL A 36 16.35 -11.54 -6.25
C VAL A 36 17.35 -10.85 -7.19
N ALA A 37 18.62 -10.75 -6.80
CA ALA A 37 19.71 -10.22 -7.64
C ALA A 37 20.06 -11.15 -8.82
N GLU A 38 20.02 -12.47 -8.63
CA GLU A 38 20.24 -13.45 -9.69
C GLU A 38 19.18 -13.34 -10.80
N LEU A 39 17.97 -12.90 -10.44
CA LEU A 39 16.83 -12.77 -11.34
C LEU A 39 16.61 -11.34 -11.85
N ALA A 40 17.42 -10.37 -11.42
CA ALA A 40 17.33 -8.97 -11.86
C ALA A 40 17.61 -8.77 -13.36
N GLY A 41 18.08 -9.80 -14.07
CA GLY A 41 18.22 -9.81 -15.53
C GLY A 41 17.14 -10.62 -16.28
N GLU A 42 16.24 -11.29 -15.57
CA GLU A 42 15.23 -12.17 -16.16
C GLU A 42 13.96 -11.37 -16.48
N GLN A 43 13.59 -11.28 -17.77
CA GLN A 43 12.40 -10.52 -18.19
C GLN A 43 11.08 -11.26 -17.91
N ASP A 44 11.13 -12.52 -17.49
CA ASP A 44 9.94 -13.35 -17.29
C ASP A 44 9.50 -13.37 -15.82
N VAL A 45 8.44 -12.61 -15.53
CA VAL A 45 7.78 -12.53 -14.22
C VAL A 45 7.31 -13.90 -13.73
N ALA A 46 6.92 -14.81 -14.63
CA ALA A 46 6.48 -16.16 -14.23
C ALA A 46 7.64 -16.94 -13.60
N THR A 47 8.81 -16.91 -14.24
CA THR A 47 10.04 -17.55 -13.72
C THR A 47 10.44 -16.96 -12.37
N LEU A 48 10.38 -15.64 -12.21
CA LEU A 48 10.66 -14.96 -10.94
C LEU A 48 9.72 -15.44 -9.82
N LEU A 49 8.42 -15.47 -10.11
CA LEU A 49 7.40 -15.94 -9.17
C LEU A 49 7.63 -17.40 -8.77
N ASP A 50 7.89 -18.29 -9.73
CA ASP A 50 8.07 -19.72 -9.47
C ASP A 50 9.28 -20.00 -8.57
N TRP A 51 10.36 -19.25 -8.76
CA TRP A 51 11.59 -19.45 -8.01
C TRP A 51 11.55 -18.82 -6.61
N MET A 52 11.03 -17.59 -6.49
CA MET A 52 11.02 -16.87 -5.21
C MET A 52 9.87 -17.26 -4.28
N SER A 53 8.74 -17.70 -4.83
CA SER A 53 7.55 -18.02 -4.02
C SER A 53 7.80 -19.07 -2.93
N PRO A 54 8.50 -20.20 -3.19
CA PRO A 54 8.82 -21.16 -2.14
C PRO A 54 9.73 -20.57 -1.05
N LEU A 55 10.74 -19.79 -1.44
CA LEU A 55 11.71 -19.21 -0.50
C LEU A 55 11.02 -18.21 0.44
N TYR A 56 10.21 -17.31 -0.09
CA TYR A 56 9.54 -16.33 0.74
C TYR A 56 8.42 -16.95 1.60
N ARG A 57 7.69 -17.96 1.11
CA ARG A 57 6.75 -18.72 1.97
C ARG A 57 7.45 -19.41 3.14
N PHE A 58 8.65 -19.94 2.92
CA PHE A 58 9.48 -20.47 4.01
C PHE A 58 9.89 -19.37 4.99
N CYS A 59 10.26 -18.18 4.49
CA CYS A 59 10.51 -17.04 5.38
C CYS A 59 9.28 -16.71 6.24
N VAL A 60 8.10 -16.60 5.63
CA VAL A 60 6.84 -16.35 6.36
C VAL A 60 6.55 -17.38 7.45
N SER A 61 6.88 -18.67 7.24
CA SER A 61 6.66 -19.70 8.25
C SER A 61 7.69 -19.71 9.39
N GLU A 62 8.88 -19.14 9.16
CA GLU A 62 10.02 -19.24 10.09
C GLU A 62 10.34 -17.93 10.82
N THR A 63 9.63 -16.84 10.52
CA THR A 63 9.93 -15.50 11.05
C THR A 63 8.69 -14.79 11.56
N GLU A 64 8.87 -14.00 12.61
CA GLU A 64 7.82 -13.13 13.14
C GLU A 64 7.65 -11.87 12.28
N VAL A 65 6.56 -11.12 12.48
CA VAL A 65 6.25 -9.93 11.67
C VAL A 65 7.37 -8.89 11.71
N ASP A 66 7.91 -8.59 12.89
CA ASP A 66 8.97 -7.58 13.08
C ASP A 66 10.28 -7.98 12.38
N GLU A 67 10.61 -9.28 12.37
CA GLU A 67 11.78 -9.81 11.67
C GLU A 67 11.62 -9.70 10.15
N ARG A 68 10.42 -9.99 9.64
CA ARG A 68 10.09 -9.80 8.22
C ARG A 68 10.13 -8.34 7.85
N GLU A 69 9.60 -7.46 8.69
CA GLU A 69 9.65 -6.02 8.47
C GLU A 69 11.09 -5.53 8.24
N ALA A 70 12.01 -5.84 9.16
CA ALA A 70 13.41 -5.44 9.05
C ALA A 70 14.10 -6.02 7.79
N MET A 71 13.82 -7.26 7.44
CA MET A 71 14.32 -7.88 6.22
C MET A 71 13.79 -7.17 4.96
N LEU A 72 12.49 -6.88 4.92
CA LEU A 72 11.82 -6.25 3.78
C LEU A 72 12.29 -4.81 3.57
N GLU A 73 12.61 -4.08 4.65
CA GLU A 73 13.24 -2.77 4.54
C GLU A 73 14.57 -2.84 3.76
N GLY A 74 15.38 -3.89 4.00
CA GLY A 74 16.59 -4.14 3.24
C GLY A 74 16.34 -4.33 1.74
N VAL A 75 15.36 -5.17 1.39
CA VAL A 75 14.97 -5.42 -0.01
C VAL A 75 14.44 -4.16 -0.68
N VAL A 76 13.54 -3.42 -0.01
CA VAL A 76 13.01 -2.15 -0.51
C VAL A 76 14.11 -1.12 -0.72
N ALA A 77 15.10 -1.05 0.18
CA ALA A 77 16.23 -0.15 0.03
C ALA A 77 17.08 -0.48 -1.20
N MET A 78 17.25 -1.77 -1.53
CA MET A 78 17.94 -2.20 -2.75
C MET A 78 17.18 -1.81 -4.01
N VAL A 79 15.86 -2.00 -4.03
CA VAL A 79 14.99 -1.51 -5.12
C VAL A 79 15.15 0.00 -5.29
N GLY A 80 15.08 0.75 -4.19
CA GLY A 80 15.21 2.21 -4.21
C GLY A 80 16.58 2.72 -4.70
N ARG A 81 17.64 1.93 -4.53
CA ARG A 81 18.98 2.21 -5.07
C ARG A 81 19.19 1.72 -6.51
N GLY A 82 18.21 1.04 -7.10
CA GLY A 82 18.32 0.44 -8.44
C GLY A 82 19.24 -0.78 -8.51
N GLU A 83 19.60 -1.36 -7.36
CA GLU A 83 20.34 -2.63 -7.27
C GLU A 83 19.44 -3.83 -7.61
N LEU A 84 18.13 -3.61 -7.60
CA LEU A 84 17.10 -4.58 -7.87
C LEU A 84 15.94 -3.94 -8.64
N ASP A 85 15.46 -4.62 -9.68
CA ASP A 85 14.21 -4.30 -10.37
C ASP A 85 12.99 -4.39 -9.43
N ALA A 86 12.08 -3.44 -9.54
CA ALA A 86 10.88 -3.36 -8.71
C ALA A 86 10.04 -4.66 -8.72
N ARG A 87 10.01 -5.40 -9.84
CA ARG A 87 9.29 -6.67 -9.96
C ARG A 87 9.80 -7.74 -9.00
N GLY A 88 11.02 -7.60 -8.48
CA GLY A 88 11.54 -8.42 -7.37
C GLY A 88 10.64 -8.40 -6.12
N LEU A 89 9.79 -7.39 -5.95
CA LEU A 89 8.81 -7.31 -4.87
C LEU A 89 7.55 -8.15 -5.11
N LEU A 90 7.22 -8.53 -6.36
CA LEU A 90 5.96 -9.24 -6.67
C LEU A 90 5.79 -10.58 -5.94
N PRO A 91 6.81 -11.46 -5.86
CA PRO A 91 6.68 -12.70 -5.09
C PRO A 91 6.45 -12.45 -3.61
N ILE A 92 7.03 -11.38 -3.06
CA ILE A 92 6.87 -10.97 -1.67
C ILE A 92 5.44 -10.47 -1.44
N ILE A 93 4.97 -9.52 -2.26
CA ILE A 93 3.59 -9.00 -2.25
C ILE A 93 2.57 -10.13 -2.35
N ARG A 94 2.83 -11.11 -3.23
CA ARG A 94 1.94 -12.24 -3.45
C ARG A 94 1.75 -13.10 -2.20
N HIS A 95 2.76 -13.22 -1.35
CA HIS A 95 2.77 -14.22 -0.27
C HIS A 95 2.81 -13.60 1.14
N GLU A 96 2.91 -12.29 1.31
CA GLU A 96 2.91 -11.64 2.62
C GLU A 96 1.50 -11.64 3.22
N PRO A 97 1.27 -12.34 4.35
CA PRO A 97 -0.04 -12.36 5.00
C PRO A 97 -0.35 -11.09 5.80
N HIS A 98 0.67 -10.37 6.29
CA HIS A 98 0.48 -9.24 7.20
C HIS A 98 -0.02 -8.00 6.45
N PRO A 99 -1.19 -7.43 6.84
CA PRO A 99 -1.83 -6.36 6.06
C PRO A 99 -0.98 -5.12 5.85
N ALA A 100 -0.28 -4.66 6.90
CA ALA A 100 0.55 -3.46 6.81
C ALA A 100 1.77 -3.67 5.89
N LEU A 101 2.41 -4.84 5.97
CA LEU A 101 3.58 -5.14 5.14
C LEU A 101 3.18 -5.32 3.67
N ALA A 102 2.11 -6.07 3.39
CA ALA A 102 1.61 -6.26 2.04
C ALA A 102 1.23 -4.94 1.36
N ALA A 103 0.48 -4.06 2.06
CA ALA A 103 0.10 -2.76 1.54
C ALA A 103 1.31 -1.85 1.27
N ARG A 104 2.29 -1.82 2.20
CA ARG A 104 3.53 -1.03 2.05
C ARG A 104 4.42 -1.55 0.93
N LEU A 105 4.51 -2.86 0.73
CA LEU A 105 5.26 -3.42 -0.39
C LEU A 105 4.65 -3.02 -1.74
N VAL A 106 3.32 -2.98 -1.84
CA VAL A 106 2.63 -2.48 -3.04
C VAL A 106 2.96 -1.01 -3.29
N THR A 107 3.00 -0.15 -2.27
CA THR A 107 3.34 1.27 -2.48
C THR A 107 4.80 1.43 -2.93
N HIS A 108 5.75 0.69 -2.35
CA HIS A 108 7.13 0.69 -2.80
C HIS A 108 7.28 0.16 -4.24
N PHE A 109 6.55 -0.90 -4.59
CA PHE A 109 6.53 -1.42 -5.95
C PHE A 109 6.03 -0.38 -6.95
N LEU A 110 4.91 0.30 -6.66
CA LEU A 110 4.35 1.35 -7.52
C LEU A 110 5.24 2.60 -7.63
N GLN A 111 6.01 2.89 -6.58
CA GLN A 111 6.97 3.99 -6.54
C GLN A 111 8.23 3.70 -7.37
N ALA A 112 8.73 2.47 -7.28
CA ALA A 112 9.96 2.07 -7.95
C ALA A 112 9.75 1.55 -9.39
N SER A 113 8.52 1.20 -9.76
CA SER A 113 8.21 0.74 -11.12
C SER A 113 8.47 1.85 -12.13
N ASP A 114 9.24 1.52 -13.16
CA ASP A 114 9.52 2.43 -14.26
C ASP A 114 8.23 2.76 -15.04
N ARG A 115 7.95 4.05 -15.17
CA ARG A 115 6.80 4.60 -15.92
C ARG A 115 7.23 5.18 -17.26
N SER A 116 8.47 4.93 -17.69
CA SER A 116 9.01 5.48 -18.94
C SER A 116 8.72 4.61 -20.17
N GLY A 117 8.17 3.40 -19.98
CA GLY A 117 7.74 2.51 -21.07
C GLY A 117 6.40 2.92 -21.69
N ASP A 118 6.03 2.25 -22.80
CA ASP A 118 4.79 2.51 -23.56
C ASP A 118 3.50 2.29 -22.75
N ASP A 119 3.59 1.68 -21.57
CA ASP A 119 2.46 1.32 -20.73
C ASP A 119 2.61 1.77 -19.27
N ASN A 120 2.17 3.00 -19.01
CA ASN A 120 2.19 3.65 -17.70
C ASN A 120 1.38 2.93 -16.61
N PHE A 121 0.59 1.89 -16.95
CA PHE A 121 -0.24 1.14 -16.01
C PHE A 121 0.14 -0.34 -15.91
N ALA A 122 1.26 -0.76 -16.49
CA ALA A 122 1.71 -2.16 -16.42
C ALA A 122 1.82 -2.65 -14.96
N CYS A 123 2.48 -1.89 -14.08
CA CYS A 123 2.63 -2.23 -12.67
C CYS A 123 1.27 -2.29 -11.93
N VAL A 124 0.35 -1.37 -12.23
CA VAL A 124 -1.01 -1.40 -11.66
C VAL A 124 -1.72 -2.67 -12.09
N ARG A 125 -1.62 -3.05 -13.37
CA ARG A 125 -2.23 -4.30 -13.86
C ARG A 125 -1.66 -5.53 -13.17
N GLU A 126 -0.36 -5.61 -13.00
CA GLU A 126 0.30 -6.72 -12.28
C GLU A 126 -0.30 -6.88 -10.87
N ILE A 127 -0.47 -5.78 -10.10
CA ILE A 127 -1.10 -5.83 -8.77
C ILE A 127 -2.58 -6.18 -8.85
N THR A 128 -3.35 -5.58 -9.77
CA THR A 128 -4.79 -5.90 -9.90
C THR A 128 -5.03 -7.35 -10.28
N GLN A 129 -4.14 -7.96 -11.08
CA GLN A 129 -4.19 -9.38 -11.41
C GLN A 129 -3.95 -10.27 -10.19
N LEU A 130 -3.06 -9.87 -9.28
CA LEU A 130 -2.86 -10.60 -8.01
C LEU A 130 -4.15 -10.62 -7.18
N VAL A 131 -4.86 -9.49 -7.11
CA VAL A 131 -6.12 -9.33 -6.38
C VAL A 131 -7.27 -10.08 -7.05
N ILE A 132 -7.55 -9.81 -8.33
CA ILE A 132 -8.67 -10.41 -9.08
C ILE A 132 -8.46 -11.91 -9.27
N GLY A 133 -7.22 -12.34 -9.49
CA GLY A 133 -6.87 -13.75 -9.64
C GLY A 133 -6.91 -14.53 -8.32
N GLY A 134 -7.11 -13.87 -7.17
CA GLY A 134 -7.11 -14.53 -5.85
C GLY A 134 -5.77 -15.20 -5.53
N THR A 135 -4.67 -14.69 -6.09
CA THR A 135 -3.34 -15.31 -5.95
C THR A 135 -2.50 -14.68 -4.84
N ALA A 136 -2.92 -13.51 -4.33
CA ALA A 136 -2.32 -12.89 -3.16
C ALA A 136 -2.78 -13.59 -1.87
N ALA A 137 -1.86 -13.79 -0.92
CA ALA A 137 -2.15 -14.31 0.41
C ALA A 137 -3.09 -13.37 1.19
N ASN A 138 -3.01 -12.07 0.93
CA ASN A 138 -3.91 -11.07 1.51
C ASN A 138 -4.41 -10.08 0.43
N PRO A 139 -5.42 -10.45 -0.38
CA PRO A 139 -5.91 -9.62 -1.49
C PRO A 139 -6.44 -8.26 -1.05
N GLY A 140 -7.06 -8.18 0.14
CA GLY A 140 -7.57 -6.95 0.72
C GLY A 140 -6.48 -5.94 1.05
N ALA A 141 -5.38 -6.41 1.64
CA ALA A 141 -4.22 -5.56 1.94
C ALA A 141 -3.45 -5.13 0.68
N VAL A 142 -3.29 -6.03 -0.29
CA VAL A 142 -2.68 -5.71 -1.59
C VAL A 142 -3.51 -4.64 -2.31
N PHE A 143 -4.84 -4.77 -2.29
CA PHE A 143 -5.75 -3.75 -2.80
C PHE A 143 -5.65 -2.43 -2.03
N ALA A 144 -5.51 -2.48 -0.69
CA ALA A 144 -5.30 -1.29 0.11
C ALA A 144 -4.03 -0.54 -0.30
N GLY A 145 -2.95 -1.24 -0.63
CA GLY A 145 -1.73 -0.62 -1.15
C GLY A 145 -1.95 0.20 -2.44
N LEU A 146 -2.80 -0.26 -3.36
CA LEU A 146 -3.18 0.51 -4.55
C LEU A 146 -3.89 1.82 -4.17
N VAL A 147 -4.81 1.74 -3.21
CA VAL A 147 -5.58 2.90 -2.76
C VAL A 147 -4.68 3.86 -1.99
N LEU A 148 -3.93 3.36 -1.02
CA LEU A 148 -3.07 4.12 -0.12
C LEU A 148 -1.86 4.75 -0.82
N PHE A 149 -1.48 4.29 -2.01
CA PHE A 149 -0.49 4.98 -2.85
C PHE A 149 -0.90 6.42 -3.20
N GLY A 150 -2.21 6.74 -3.18
CA GLY A 150 -2.68 8.11 -3.24
C GLY A 150 -2.65 8.78 -4.62
N ASP A 151 -2.27 8.08 -5.69
CA ASP A 151 -2.35 8.58 -7.06
C ASP A 151 -3.78 8.42 -7.61
N ARG A 152 -4.41 9.52 -8.03
CA ARG A 152 -5.80 9.56 -8.50
C ARG A 152 -6.09 8.60 -9.66
N ARG A 153 -5.10 8.30 -10.49
CA ARG A 153 -5.26 7.39 -11.64
C ARG A 153 -5.27 5.95 -11.18
N ILE A 154 -4.42 5.64 -10.21
CA ILE A 154 -4.35 4.32 -9.59
C ILE A 154 -5.61 4.06 -8.76
N THR A 155 -6.06 5.03 -7.96
CA THR A 155 -7.34 4.90 -7.24
C THR A 155 -8.52 4.83 -8.21
N GLY A 156 -8.44 5.53 -9.35
CA GLY A 156 -9.33 5.37 -10.50
C GLY A 156 -9.44 3.93 -10.99
N ALA A 157 -8.31 3.29 -11.28
CA ALA A 157 -8.26 1.88 -11.68
C ALA A 157 -8.73 0.94 -10.56
N ALA A 158 -8.39 1.22 -9.30
CA ALA A 158 -8.78 0.44 -8.14
C ALA A 158 -10.32 0.40 -7.95
N ARG A 159 -11.06 1.43 -8.41
CA ARG A 159 -12.53 1.43 -8.36
C ARG A 159 -13.16 0.27 -9.13
N ALA A 160 -12.53 -0.21 -10.20
CA ALA A 160 -13.04 -1.36 -10.95
C ALA A 160 -12.81 -2.69 -10.20
N VAL A 161 -11.75 -2.77 -9.40
CA VAL A 161 -11.36 -3.98 -8.66
C VAL A 161 -12.19 -4.18 -7.40
N ARG A 162 -12.64 -3.09 -6.76
CA ARG A 162 -13.37 -3.15 -5.47
C ARG A 162 -14.61 -4.05 -5.50
N CYS A 163 -15.27 -4.18 -6.65
CA CYS A 163 -16.48 -5.01 -6.81
C CYS A 163 -16.20 -6.52 -6.66
N GLY A 164 -14.94 -6.94 -6.82
CA GLY A 164 -14.51 -8.33 -6.64
C GLY A 164 -14.11 -8.68 -5.20
N LEU A 165 -14.12 -7.70 -4.28
CA LEU A 165 -13.73 -7.92 -2.89
C LEU A 165 -14.91 -8.42 -2.06
N GLY A 166 -14.73 -9.54 -1.37
CA GLY A 166 -15.63 -10.03 -0.34
C GLY A 166 -15.38 -9.37 1.01
N ILE A 167 -16.21 -9.73 1.99
CA ILE A 167 -16.18 -9.12 3.34
C ILE A 167 -14.85 -9.39 4.05
N SER A 168 -14.25 -10.57 3.84
CA SER A 168 -12.91 -10.90 4.36
C SER A 168 -11.86 -9.95 3.82
N GLU A 169 -11.83 -9.73 2.50
CA GLU A 169 -10.84 -8.84 1.88
C GLU A 169 -11.07 -7.39 2.30
N ILE A 170 -12.32 -6.94 2.44
CA ILE A 170 -12.63 -5.58 2.90
C ILE A 170 -12.18 -5.37 4.35
N ARG A 171 -12.27 -6.40 5.20
CA ARG A 171 -11.74 -6.34 6.57
C ARG A 171 -10.21 -6.20 6.57
N GLU A 172 -9.52 -6.95 5.72
CA GLU A 172 -8.06 -6.83 5.61
C GLU A 172 -7.63 -5.49 4.99
N PHE A 173 -8.41 -4.97 4.03
CA PHE A 173 -8.24 -3.61 3.53
C PHE A 173 -8.26 -2.59 4.66
N ALA A 174 -9.24 -2.68 5.57
CA ALA A 174 -9.37 -1.76 6.70
C ALA A 174 -8.23 -1.85 7.74
N ARG A 175 -7.45 -2.93 7.72
CA ARG A 175 -6.31 -3.16 8.63
C ARG A 175 -4.97 -2.74 8.04
N ALA A 176 -4.92 -2.47 6.75
CA ALA A 176 -3.71 -2.00 6.10
C ALA A 176 -3.30 -0.63 6.65
N ARG A 177 -1.99 -0.41 6.71
CA ARG A 177 -1.38 0.83 7.22
C ARG A 177 -0.28 1.23 6.28
N VAL A 178 -0.31 2.49 5.85
CA VAL A 178 0.75 3.15 5.10
C VAL A 178 0.84 4.56 5.65
N ASN A 179 2.06 5.05 5.85
CA ASN A 179 2.28 6.39 6.38
C ASN A 179 1.93 7.44 5.32
N GLY A 180 1.33 8.52 5.76
CA GLY A 180 0.97 9.66 4.92
C GLY A 180 -0.52 9.71 4.58
N LEU A 181 -1.03 10.94 4.49
CA LEU A 181 -2.40 11.20 4.07
C LEU A 181 -2.43 11.65 2.62
N HIS A 182 -3.27 10.98 1.84
CA HIS A 182 -3.47 11.30 0.43
C HIS A 182 -4.93 11.62 0.16
N ALA A 183 -5.17 12.73 -0.53
CA ALA A 183 -6.52 13.17 -0.87
C ALA A 183 -7.27 12.10 -1.68
N ALA A 184 -6.60 11.49 -2.67
CA ALA A 184 -7.18 10.47 -3.51
C ALA A 184 -7.63 9.21 -2.73
N SER A 185 -6.89 8.84 -1.67
CA SER A 185 -7.21 7.67 -0.83
C SER A 185 -8.42 7.94 0.04
N ILE A 186 -8.50 9.15 0.61
CA ILE A 186 -9.63 9.60 1.42
C ILE A 186 -10.89 9.67 0.57
N GLU A 187 -10.82 10.36 -0.58
CA GLU A 187 -11.94 10.47 -1.52
C GLU A 187 -12.40 9.10 -2.02
N PHE A 188 -11.47 8.19 -2.31
CA PHE A 188 -11.81 6.82 -2.69
C PHE A 188 -12.67 6.12 -1.64
N CYS A 189 -12.30 6.24 -0.35
CA CYS A 189 -13.05 5.62 0.74
C CYS A 189 -14.42 6.27 0.93
N LEU A 190 -14.53 7.61 0.79
CA LEU A 190 -15.81 8.33 0.88
C LEU A 190 -16.76 7.95 -0.26
N ASP A 191 -16.26 7.91 -1.50
CA ASP A 191 -17.00 7.43 -2.66
C ASP A 191 -17.50 5.99 -2.45
N TRP A 192 -16.67 5.15 -1.83
CA TRP A 192 -17.04 3.78 -1.55
C TRP A 192 -18.12 3.68 -0.45
N LEU A 193 -18.06 4.50 0.60
CA LEU A 193 -19.12 4.57 1.61
C LEU A 193 -20.46 5.01 1.01
N LEU A 194 -20.46 6.03 0.15
CA LEU A 194 -21.66 6.48 -0.56
C LEU A 194 -22.27 5.35 -1.39
N GLN A 195 -21.45 4.63 -2.16
CA GLN A 195 -21.90 3.49 -2.96
C GLN A 195 -22.43 2.32 -2.09
N ILE A 196 -21.79 2.05 -0.95
CA ILE A 196 -22.27 1.01 -0.03
C ILE A 196 -23.65 1.36 0.51
N GLU A 197 -23.91 2.63 0.81
CA GLU A 197 -25.23 3.09 1.25
C GLU A 197 -26.28 2.91 0.15
N GLU A 198 -25.96 3.27 -1.10
CA GLU A 198 -26.85 3.08 -2.26
C GLU A 198 -27.18 1.60 -2.51
N THR A 199 -26.21 0.71 -2.30
CA THR A 199 -26.37 -0.75 -2.53
C THR A 199 -26.89 -1.52 -1.32
N GLY A 200 -26.89 -0.93 -0.13
CA GLY A 200 -27.36 -1.54 1.12
C GLY A 200 -26.41 -2.57 1.76
N CYS A 201 -25.14 -2.66 1.33
CA CYS A 201 -24.19 -3.67 1.82
C CYS A 201 -23.54 -3.29 3.17
N ARG A 202 -24.32 -3.34 4.25
CA ARG A 202 -23.94 -2.78 5.57
C ARG A 202 -22.69 -3.39 6.21
N ALA A 203 -22.44 -4.69 6.01
CA ALA A 203 -21.33 -5.38 6.65
C ALA A 203 -19.96 -4.78 6.29
N SER A 204 -19.86 -4.15 5.11
CA SER A 204 -18.64 -3.53 4.60
C SER A 204 -18.48 -2.07 5.02
N PHE A 205 -19.58 -1.40 5.40
CA PHE A 205 -19.58 0.04 5.70
C PHE A 205 -18.63 0.37 6.86
N ALA A 206 -18.76 -0.34 7.97
CA ALA A 206 -17.91 -0.10 9.15
C ALA A 206 -16.43 -0.34 8.87
N GLN A 207 -16.10 -1.30 7.99
CA GLN A 207 -14.71 -1.61 7.64
C GLN A 207 -14.10 -0.49 6.79
N VAL A 208 -14.81 -0.03 5.75
CA VAL A 208 -14.35 1.09 4.91
C VAL A 208 -14.25 2.37 5.72
N ALA A 209 -15.21 2.65 6.62
CA ALA A 209 -15.13 3.79 7.51
C ALA A 209 -13.95 3.69 8.49
N SER A 210 -13.63 2.48 8.98
CA SER A 210 -12.46 2.27 9.85
C SER A 210 -11.15 2.63 9.15
N MET A 211 -11.05 2.42 7.83
CA MET A 211 -9.87 2.84 7.06
C MET A 211 -9.64 4.37 7.16
N LEU A 212 -10.70 5.18 7.09
CA LEU A 212 -10.59 6.64 7.25
C LEU A 212 -10.08 7.04 8.65
N THR A 213 -10.42 6.27 9.67
CA THR A 213 -9.88 6.44 11.02
C THR A 213 -8.41 6.02 11.08
N MET A 214 -8.07 4.87 10.49
CA MET A 214 -6.71 4.32 10.53
C MET A 214 -5.70 5.21 9.81
N MET A 215 -6.06 5.80 8.68
CA MET A 215 -5.21 6.77 7.98
C MET A 215 -4.76 7.92 8.91
N ILE A 216 -5.66 8.40 9.77
CA ILE A 216 -5.37 9.50 10.70
C ILE A 216 -4.53 9.06 11.89
N VAL A 217 -4.78 7.86 12.42
CA VAL A 217 -4.03 7.34 13.57
C VAL A 217 -2.53 7.20 13.24
N GLU A 218 -2.22 6.89 11.98
CA GLU A 218 -0.84 6.74 11.49
C GLU A 218 -0.23 8.06 10.97
N ASP A 219 -1.00 9.15 10.89
CA ASP A 219 -0.49 10.43 10.42
C ASP A 219 0.30 11.16 11.52
N THR A 220 1.58 11.39 11.24
CA THR A 220 2.46 12.18 12.11
C THR A 220 2.68 13.60 11.60
N ASP A 221 2.36 13.87 10.33
CA ASP A 221 2.81 15.07 9.65
C ASP A 221 1.72 16.15 9.65
N GLY A 222 0.45 15.76 9.73
CA GLY A 222 -0.68 16.70 9.74
C GLY A 222 -0.88 17.39 8.39
N TYR A 223 -0.43 16.74 7.31
CA TYR A 223 -0.53 17.23 5.93
C TYR A 223 -1.14 16.17 5.02
N VAL A 224 -2.01 16.64 4.13
CA VAL A 224 -2.64 15.83 3.09
C VAL A 224 -1.98 16.18 1.76
N VAL A 225 -1.43 15.16 1.10
CA VAL A 225 -0.80 15.28 -0.21
C VAL A 225 -1.85 15.01 -1.29
N ASP A 226 -2.06 15.97 -2.18
CA ASP A 226 -2.80 15.76 -3.42
C ASP A 226 -1.82 15.62 -4.59
N THR A 227 -1.45 14.36 -4.89
CA THR A 227 -0.66 14.01 -6.06
C THR A 227 -1.55 14.05 -7.30
N ASN A 228 -1.74 15.25 -7.85
CA ASN A 228 -2.34 15.47 -9.16
C ASN A 228 -1.37 15.08 -10.30
N ASN A 229 -0.98 13.81 -10.35
CA ASN A 229 -0.43 13.26 -11.59
C ASN A 229 -1.60 13.02 -12.55
N HIS A 230 -1.95 14.06 -13.30
CA HIS A 230 -2.68 14.07 -14.57
C HIS A 230 -3.12 12.69 -15.09
N VAL A 231 -4.35 12.23 -14.76
CA VAL A 231 -5.33 11.68 -15.72
C VAL A 231 -6.72 11.74 -15.06
N GLY A 232 -7.42 12.86 -15.27
CA GLY A 232 -8.87 12.89 -15.37
C GLY A 232 -9.26 13.15 -16.83
N PRO A 233 -10.46 12.78 -17.30
CA PRO A 233 -10.82 12.76 -18.73
C PRO A 233 -10.87 14.13 -19.42
N PHE A 234 -10.59 15.23 -18.71
CA PHE A 234 -10.65 16.59 -19.25
C PHE A 234 -9.33 17.32 -18.99
N VAL A 235 -8.57 17.51 -20.07
CA VAL A 235 -7.29 18.23 -20.13
C VAL A 235 -7.54 19.72 -19.86
N PHE A 236 -7.34 20.21 -18.64
CA PHE A 236 -7.12 21.65 -18.40
C PHE A 236 -6.26 21.92 -17.16
N ARG A 237 -5.13 22.59 -17.41
CA ARG A 237 -4.19 23.30 -16.51
C ARG A 237 -3.11 22.48 -15.79
N THR A 238 -1.87 22.84 -16.13
CA THR A 238 -0.61 22.52 -15.46
C THR A 238 -0.53 23.22 -14.11
N VAL A 239 -0.53 22.44 -13.02
CA VAL A 239 -0.12 22.89 -11.68
C VAL A 239 1.16 22.12 -11.33
N PRO A 240 2.18 22.74 -10.71
CA PRO A 240 3.38 22.03 -10.25
C PRO A 240 3.02 20.88 -9.30
N ASP A 241 3.87 19.86 -9.26
CA ASP A 241 3.72 18.65 -8.45
C ASP A 241 3.28 18.90 -7.00
N GLY A 242 2.33 18.09 -6.53
CA GLY A 242 2.01 17.89 -5.12
C GLY A 242 1.47 19.13 -4.39
N VAL A 243 0.15 19.34 -4.43
CA VAL A 243 -0.47 20.31 -3.51
C VAL A 243 -0.55 19.66 -2.14
N THR A 244 0.31 20.08 -1.23
CA THR A 244 0.25 19.68 0.17
C THR A 244 -0.64 20.68 0.92
N LYS A 245 -1.74 20.19 1.48
CA LYS A 245 -2.65 20.96 2.34
C LYS A 245 -2.45 20.57 3.79
N ARG A 246 -2.74 21.46 4.72
CA ARG A 246 -2.84 21.04 6.11
C ARG A 246 -4.07 20.18 6.28
N PHE A 247 -3.99 19.21 7.20
CA PHE A 247 -5.11 18.31 7.44
C PHE A 247 -6.39 19.06 7.85
N GLU A 248 -6.29 20.09 8.69
CA GLU A 248 -7.43 20.91 9.11
C GLU A 248 -8.13 21.61 7.94
N ASP A 249 -7.37 22.14 6.98
CA ASP A 249 -7.92 22.82 5.81
C ASP A 249 -8.62 21.81 4.90
N TYR A 250 -7.98 20.67 4.65
CA TYR A 250 -8.54 19.60 3.82
C TYR A 250 -9.78 18.96 4.47
N ARG A 251 -9.78 18.81 5.80
CA ARG A 251 -10.93 18.30 6.55
C ARG A 251 -12.16 19.15 6.32
N GLU A 252 -12.04 20.48 6.35
CA GLU A 252 -13.19 21.38 6.13
C GLU A 252 -13.78 21.22 4.71
N GLU A 253 -12.95 20.89 3.70
CA GLU A 253 -13.41 20.59 2.35
C GLU A 253 -14.24 19.30 2.28
N VAL A 254 -13.85 18.29 3.06
CA VAL A 254 -14.46 16.95 3.06
C VAL A 254 -15.65 16.83 4.02
N LEU A 255 -15.70 17.66 5.06
CA LEU A 255 -16.72 17.63 6.11
C LEU A 255 -18.17 17.66 5.59
N PRO A 256 -18.54 18.43 4.54
CA PRO A 256 -19.88 18.38 3.96
C PRO A 256 -20.27 16.98 3.46
N VAL A 257 -19.32 16.23 2.89
CA VAL A 257 -19.55 14.86 2.39
C VAL A 257 -19.78 13.93 3.57
N LEU A 258 -18.95 13.99 4.61
CA LEU A 258 -19.13 13.19 5.83
C LEU A 258 -20.48 13.47 6.50
N ARG A 259 -20.88 14.75 6.61
CA ARG A 259 -22.20 15.13 7.14
C ARG A 259 -23.35 14.67 6.24
N HIS A 260 -23.14 14.59 4.93
CA HIS A 260 -24.13 14.02 4.03
C HIS A 260 -24.29 12.53 4.31
N ILE A 261 -23.18 11.78 4.34
CA ILE A 261 -23.18 10.34 4.65
C ILE A 261 -23.83 10.10 6.02
N GLU A 262 -23.48 10.86 7.06
CA GLU A 262 -24.06 10.76 8.41
C GLU A 262 -25.59 10.82 8.38
N ARG A 263 -26.17 11.74 7.59
CA ARG A 263 -27.62 11.96 7.52
C ARG A 263 -28.35 10.90 6.71
N THR A 264 -27.69 10.34 5.70
CA THR A 264 -28.32 9.38 4.79
C THR A 264 -28.13 7.94 5.25
N THR A 265 -27.04 7.65 5.98
CA THR A 265 -26.73 6.30 6.42
C THR A 265 -27.47 5.87 7.68
N GLN A 266 -27.72 4.56 7.77
CA GLN A 266 -28.16 3.92 9.01
C GLN A 266 -27.01 3.68 10.01
N ASN A 267 -25.76 3.87 9.59
CA ASN A 267 -24.55 3.71 10.41
C ASN A 267 -24.06 5.05 10.96
N THR A 268 -24.97 5.92 11.39
CA THR A 268 -24.69 7.31 11.81
C THR A 268 -23.57 7.40 12.85
N GLU A 269 -23.57 6.49 13.83
CA GLU A 269 -22.56 6.44 14.90
C GLU A 269 -21.14 6.18 14.36
N VAL A 270 -21.01 5.35 13.32
CA VAL A 270 -19.71 5.07 12.70
C VAL A 270 -19.12 6.33 12.09
N ILE A 271 -19.93 7.12 11.37
CA ILE A 271 -19.47 8.37 10.74
C ILE A 271 -19.19 9.45 11.77
N ARG A 272 -19.97 9.53 12.86
CA ARG A 272 -19.66 10.40 14.00
C ARG A 272 -18.29 10.07 14.60
N ASN A 273 -18.01 8.80 14.84
CA ASN A 273 -16.71 8.38 15.35
C ASN A 273 -15.56 8.77 14.41
N VAL A 274 -15.74 8.65 13.08
CA VAL A 274 -14.75 9.13 12.10
C VAL A 274 -14.54 10.64 12.27
N MET A 275 -15.61 11.45 12.29
CA MET A 275 -15.52 12.90 12.44
C MET A 275 -14.87 13.32 13.77
N ASP A 276 -15.16 12.61 14.87
CA ASP A 276 -14.60 12.88 16.20
C ASP A 276 -13.10 12.54 16.28
N VAL A 277 -12.66 11.47 15.62
CA VAL A 277 -11.22 11.17 15.49
C VAL A 277 -10.53 12.26 14.68
N TRP A 278 -11.13 12.68 13.56
CA TRP A 278 -10.56 13.71 12.70
C TRP A 278 -10.48 15.08 13.38
N GLU A 279 -11.48 15.47 14.17
CA GLU A 279 -11.44 16.72 14.96
C GLU A 279 -10.28 16.68 15.96
N ARG A 280 -10.18 15.63 16.77
CA ARG A 280 -9.09 15.48 17.76
C ARG A 280 -7.71 15.53 17.11
N HIS A 281 -7.57 14.95 15.93
CA HIS A 281 -6.33 15.00 15.16
C HIS A 281 -5.99 16.41 14.69
N ALA A 282 -6.96 17.14 14.13
CA ALA A 282 -6.78 18.52 13.67
C ALA A 282 -6.37 19.45 14.83
N GLU A 283 -7.00 19.29 16.00
CA GLU A 283 -6.62 19.99 17.23
C GLU A 283 -5.19 19.65 17.67
N ALA A 284 -4.83 18.38 17.67
CA ALA A 284 -3.49 17.91 18.04
C ALA A 284 -2.40 18.48 17.11
N MET A 285 -2.63 18.48 15.80
CA MET A 285 -1.68 19.00 14.81
C MET A 285 -1.55 20.53 14.88
N THR A 286 -2.65 21.23 15.14
CA THR A 286 -2.62 22.68 15.40
C THR A 286 -1.79 23.02 16.63
N LYS A 287 -1.98 22.28 17.73
CA LYS A 287 -1.21 22.44 18.97
C LYS A 287 0.27 22.10 18.80
N ALA A 288 0.58 21.01 18.10
CA ALA A 288 1.96 20.60 17.83
C ALA A 288 2.73 21.68 17.06
N ARG A 289 2.11 22.28 16.03
CA ARG A 289 2.70 23.37 15.25
C ARG A 289 2.87 24.65 16.05
N ALA A 290 1.89 25.03 16.87
CA ALA A 290 2.02 26.18 17.77
C ALA A 290 3.22 26.03 18.72
N ASN A 291 3.40 24.85 19.32
CA ASN A 291 4.53 24.56 20.20
C ASN A 291 5.88 24.59 19.47
N HIS A 292 5.93 24.10 18.23
CA HIS A 292 7.15 24.15 17.42
C HIS A 292 7.57 25.59 17.10
N ASN A 293 6.60 26.46 16.76
CA ASN A 293 6.87 27.87 16.50
C ASN A 293 7.36 28.61 17.76
N VAL A 294 6.78 28.34 18.93
CA VAL A 294 7.25 28.92 20.20
C VAL A 294 8.69 28.50 20.50
N ARG A 295 9.04 27.23 20.29
CA ARG A 295 10.43 26.76 20.49
C ARG A 295 11.42 27.46 19.54
N LYS A 296 11.06 27.65 18.27
CA LYS A 296 11.91 28.40 17.32
C LYS A 296 12.13 29.85 17.75
N VAL A 297 11.10 30.52 18.25
CA VAL A 297 11.18 31.91 18.71
C VAL A 297 11.97 32.04 20.02
N VAL A 298 11.79 31.11 20.97
CA VAL A 298 12.42 31.17 22.30
C VAL A 298 13.88 30.72 22.28
N PHE A 299 14.22 29.72 21.45
CA PHE A 299 15.54 29.08 21.49
C PHE A 299 16.43 29.41 20.31
N GLY A 300 16.02 30.30 19.39
CA GLY A 300 16.87 30.87 18.34
C GLY A 300 17.67 29.82 17.56
N ALA A 301 17.00 29.11 16.66
CA ALA A 301 17.67 28.31 15.63
C ALA A 301 18.06 29.19 14.45
#